data_AF-A0A9E3EYQ8-F1
#
_entry.id   AF-A0A9E3EYQ8-F1
#
_cell.length_a   1.000
_cell.length_b   1.000
_cell.length_c   1.000
_cell.angle_alpha   90.00
_cell.angle_beta   90.00
_cell.angle_gamma   90.00
#
_symmetry.space_group_name_H-M   'P 1'
#
loop_
_entity.id
_entity.type
_entity.pdbx_description
1 polymer ?
#
loop_
_entity_poly.entity_id
_entity_poly.type
_entity_poly.pdbx_seq_one_letter_code
_entity_poly.pdbx_strand_id
1 'polypeptide(L)'
;TYSVQPTQLSTNSSYAAFRILEQDVVGFEEFLREYASQAGVAPEMLAAKVCGRWRNGNPLELRPDEPGEVLPVDQLNDFTYVDTADPAKDDTLGLKCPIGSHIRRTNPRDMAVVGTDSTHHRITRRAMPYGPAYDPATPTDVPRGLIGYFINASVFNQFQFIQGQWALTSTFVKSAKAPGGQPPGNAVNNISGEDVFLGVNDPASSSFTLPEEPKNQVVTGFSQVISTRGGAYVFFPSITGLNYLATLPAATS
;
A
#
# COMPACT_ATOMS: atom_id res chain seq x y z
N THR A 1 -7.22 -25.56 -18.62
CA THR A 1 -6.36 -25.61 -17.42
C THR A 1 -4.93 -25.42 -17.85
N TYR A 2 -4.30 -24.30 -17.46
CA TYR A 2 -2.89 -24.07 -17.76
C TYR A 2 -2.06 -24.82 -16.72
N SER A 3 -1.35 -25.87 -17.11
CA SER A 3 -0.39 -26.54 -16.23
C SER A 3 1.01 -26.06 -16.59
N VAL A 4 1.67 -25.37 -15.66
CA VAL A 4 3.08 -25.02 -15.82
C VAL A 4 3.89 -26.33 -15.72
N GLN A 5 4.58 -26.67 -16.80
CA GLN A 5 5.48 -27.82 -16.87
C GLN A 5 6.94 -27.34 -16.76
N PRO A 6 7.82 -28.12 -16.10
CA PRO A 6 7.57 -29.41 -15.47
C PRO A 6 6.84 -29.29 -14.12
N THR A 7 6.02 -30.28 -13.77
CA THR A 7 5.21 -30.29 -12.52
C THR A 7 6.04 -30.10 -11.25
N GLN A 8 7.29 -30.59 -11.25
CA GLN A 8 8.25 -30.44 -10.16
C GLN A 8 8.54 -28.96 -9.86
N LEU A 9 8.49 -28.09 -10.87
CA LEU A 9 8.71 -26.66 -10.72
C LEU A 9 7.42 -25.87 -10.45
N SER A 10 6.23 -26.42 -10.64
CA SER A 10 4.99 -25.66 -10.48
C SER A 10 4.26 -25.90 -9.16
N THR A 11 4.52 -27.03 -8.49
CA THR A 11 3.85 -27.39 -7.25
C THR A 11 4.59 -26.80 -6.03
N ASN A 12 3.84 -26.12 -5.14
CA ASN A 12 4.35 -25.51 -3.91
C ASN A 12 5.50 -24.50 -4.10
N SER A 13 5.64 -23.98 -5.31
CA SER A 13 6.55 -22.89 -5.64
C SER A 13 5.87 -21.54 -5.46
N SER A 14 6.67 -20.48 -5.42
CA SER A 14 6.18 -19.10 -5.40
C SER A 14 7.03 -18.22 -6.30
N TYR A 15 6.53 -17.04 -6.62
CA TYR A 15 7.35 -15.94 -7.11
C TYR A 15 7.51 -14.88 -6.02
N ALA A 16 8.49 -14.01 -6.19
CA ALA A 16 8.60 -12.81 -5.38
C ALA A 16 9.13 -11.65 -6.21
N ALA A 17 8.65 -10.44 -5.90
CA ALA A 17 9.34 -9.22 -6.27
C ALA A 17 10.32 -8.87 -5.15
N PHE A 18 11.61 -8.91 -5.43
CA PHE A 18 12.64 -8.34 -4.58
C PHE A 18 12.74 -6.84 -4.85
N ARG A 19 12.80 -6.02 -3.80
CA ARG A 19 12.97 -4.57 -3.90
C ARG A 19 13.95 -4.07 -2.87
N ILE A 20 14.74 -3.09 -3.28
CA ILE A 20 15.48 -2.16 -2.43
C ILE A 20 14.80 -0.80 -2.62
N LEU A 21 14.10 -0.36 -1.58
CA LEU A 21 13.33 0.87 -1.56
C LEU A 21 14.02 1.84 -0.60
N GLU A 22 14.72 2.83 -1.14
CA GLU A 22 15.31 3.90 -0.34
C GLU A 22 14.23 4.89 0.09
N GLN A 23 14.29 5.33 1.34
CA GLN A 23 13.31 6.22 1.94
C GLN A 23 13.98 7.54 2.30
N ASP A 24 13.50 8.64 1.72
CA ASP A 24 13.83 9.99 2.15
C ASP A 24 12.98 10.37 3.36
N VAL A 25 13.46 9.97 4.54
CA VAL A 25 12.74 10.22 5.80
C VAL A 25 12.73 11.70 6.14
N VAL A 26 13.80 12.45 5.82
CA VAL A 26 13.85 13.90 6.05
C VAL A 26 12.83 14.60 5.17
N GLY A 27 12.82 14.28 3.87
CA GLY A 27 11.82 14.78 2.92
C GLY A 27 10.39 14.39 3.31
N PHE A 28 10.18 13.22 3.92
CA PHE A 28 8.86 12.85 4.44
C PHE A 28 8.44 13.69 5.66
N GLU A 29 9.34 13.98 6.61
CA GLU A 29 8.99 14.88 7.73
C GLU A 29 8.79 16.34 7.26
N GLU A 30 9.47 16.77 6.20
CA GLU A 30 9.22 18.06 5.52
C GLU A 30 7.85 18.08 4.85
N PHE A 31 7.54 17.05 4.08
CA PHE A 31 6.22 16.81 3.50
C PHE A 31 5.12 16.92 4.58
N LEU A 32 5.29 16.24 5.71
CA LEU A 32 4.29 16.27 6.77
C LEU A 32 4.11 17.67 7.37
N ARG A 33 5.19 18.43 7.56
CA ARG A 33 5.10 19.81 8.10
C ARG A 33 4.39 20.75 7.13
N GLU A 34 4.78 20.73 5.86
CA GLU A 34 4.24 21.62 4.83
C GLU A 34 2.77 21.31 4.56
N TYR A 35 2.46 20.05 4.25
CA TYR A 35 1.15 19.70 3.73
C TYR A 35 0.10 19.48 4.82
N ALA A 36 0.51 19.20 6.06
CA ALA A 36 -0.45 19.20 7.17
C ALA A 36 -0.94 20.62 7.45
N SER A 37 -0.07 21.63 7.32
CA SER A 37 -0.49 23.04 7.38
C SER A 37 -1.44 23.41 6.23
N GLN A 38 -1.20 22.92 5.01
CA GLN A 38 -2.11 23.14 3.88
C GLN A 38 -3.49 22.52 4.13
N ALA A 39 -3.52 21.31 4.69
CA ALA A 39 -4.75 20.58 4.96
C ALA A 39 -5.44 20.99 6.28
N GLY A 40 -4.84 21.87 7.08
CA GLY A 40 -5.39 22.29 8.37
C GLY A 40 -5.41 21.19 9.45
N VAL A 41 -4.51 20.20 9.35
CA VAL A 41 -4.43 19.08 10.30
C VAL A 41 -3.07 19.02 10.99
N ALA A 42 -2.96 18.24 12.06
CA ALA A 42 -1.66 17.97 12.69
C ALA A 42 -0.77 17.09 11.77
N PRO A 43 0.56 17.26 11.77
CA PRO A 43 1.48 16.41 11.00
C PRO A 43 1.29 14.90 11.25
N GLU A 44 1.05 14.50 12.50
CA GLU A 44 0.80 13.09 12.84
C GLU A 44 -0.53 12.58 12.28
N MET A 45 -1.57 13.42 12.22
CA MET A 45 -2.83 13.07 11.55
C MET A 45 -2.62 12.88 10.05
N LEU A 46 -1.86 13.77 9.38
CA LEU A 46 -1.54 13.58 7.97
C LEU A 46 -0.74 12.29 7.76
N ALA A 47 0.25 12.00 8.60
CA ALA A 47 1.03 10.75 8.55
C ALA A 47 0.12 9.52 8.66
N ALA A 48 -0.81 9.54 9.62
CA ALA A 48 -1.79 8.48 9.78
C ALA A 48 -2.72 8.36 8.57
N LYS A 49 -3.19 9.48 8.00
CA LYS A 49 -4.08 9.52 6.84
C LYS A 49 -3.40 9.03 5.56
N VAL A 50 -2.14 9.39 5.29
CA VAL A 50 -1.42 8.85 4.11
C VAL A 50 -1.12 7.36 4.26
N CYS A 51 -0.84 6.88 5.48
CA CYS A 51 -0.55 5.48 5.74
C CYS A 51 -1.82 4.61 5.83
N GLY A 52 -2.88 5.14 6.44
CA GLY A 52 -4.08 4.43 6.92
C GLY A 52 -3.91 3.82 8.32
N ARG A 53 -2.78 4.07 9.00
CA ARG A 53 -2.48 3.67 10.38
C ARG A 53 -1.63 4.74 11.06
N TRP A 54 -1.83 4.92 12.36
CA TRP A 54 -0.93 5.68 13.23
C TRP A 54 0.45 5.03 13.31
N ARG A 55 1.48 5.79 13.69
CA ARG A 55 2.84 5.26 13.87
C ARG A 55 2.93 4.14 14.93
N ASN A 56 2.01 4.10 15.90
CA ASN A 56 1.90 3.02 16.89
C ASN A 56 1.27 1.72 16.33
N GLY A 57 0.79 1.73 15.08
CA GLY A 57 0.19 0.59 14.38
C GLY A 57 -1.34 0.55 14.39
N ASN A 58 -2.01 1.35 15.22
CA ASN A 58 -3.48 1.38 15.26
C ASN A 58 -4.06 1.83 13.91
N PRO A 59 -5.08 1.15 13.36
CA PRO A 59 -5.70 1.54 12.10
C PRO A 59 -6.63 2.75 12.30
N LEU A 60 -6.60 3.68 11.33
CA LEU A 60 -7.51 4.83 11.34
C LEU A 60 -8.98 4.43 11.37
N GLU A 61 -9.31 3.27 10.80
CA GLU A 61 -10.68 2.74 10.81
C GLU A 61 -11.24 2.50 12.21
N LEU A 62 -10.37 2.13 13.16
CA LEU A 62 -10.75 1.83 14.56
C LEU A 62 -10.38 2.96 15.54
N ARG A 63 -9.55 3.91 15.10
CA ARG A 63 -9.04 5.06 15.86
C ARG A 63 -8.94 6.27 14.91
N PRO A 64 -10.06 6.89 14.52
CA PRO A 64 -10.05 7.90 13.46
C PRO A 64 -9.44 9.24 13.89
N ASP A 65 -9.53 9.58 15.18
CA ASP A 65 -9.23 10.93 15.67
C ASP A 65 -7.85 11.05 16.34
N GLU A 66 -7.38 10.01 17.01
CA GLU A 66 -6.12 10.00 17.75
C GLU A 66 -5.51 8.59 17.86
N PRO A 67 -4.17 8.47 18.06
CA PRO A 67 -3.52 7.15 18.11
C PRO A 67 -3.98 6.28 19.27
N GLY A 68 -4.28 6.88 20.44
CA GLY A 68 -4.68 6.19 21.66
C GLY A 68 -3.69 5.12 22.13
N GLU A 69 -4.13 4.28 23.08
CA GLU A 69 -3.40 3.07 23.47
C GLU A 69 -3.38 2.04 22.33
N VAL A 70 -2.28 1.29 22.20
CA VAL A 70 -2.14 0.25 21.18
C VAL A 70 -3.20 -0.82 21.40
N LEU A 71 -3.98 -1.10 20.36
CA LEU A 71 -5.01 -2.13 20.39
C LEU A 71 -4.41 -3.53 20.58
N PRO A 72 -5.16 -4.46 21.18
CA PRO A 72 -4.81 -5.88 21.19
C PRO A 72 -4.51 -6.41 19.78
N VAL A 73 -3.56 -7.34 19.67
CA VAL A 73 -3.07 -7.85 18.38
C VAL A 73 -4.16 -8.46 17.51
N ASP A 74 -5.12 -9.13 18.14
CA ASP A 74 -6.31 -9.71 17.50
C ASP A 74 -7.29 -8.67 16.96
N GLN A 75 -7.24 -7.42 17.47
CA GLN A 75 -8.11 -6.32 17.05
C GLN A 75 -7.43 -5.37 16.04
N LEU A 76 -6.10 -5.32 15.99
CA LEU A 76 -5.33 -4.40 15.12
C LEU A 76 -5.67 -4.48 13.62
N ASN A 77 -6.32 -5.56 13.19
CA ASN A 77 -6.68 -5.80 11.80
C ASN A 77 -8.16 -6.12 11.58
N ASP A 78 -9.00 -6.02 12.62
CA ASP A 78 -10.44 -6.35 12.59
C ASP A 78 -11.27 -5.18 12.05
N PHE A 79 -11.22 -4.97 10.74
CA PHE A 79 -11.98 -3.94 10.03
C PHE A 79 -12.08 -4.27 8.54
N THR A 80 -13.03 -3.67 7.83
CA THR A 80 -13.33 -3.99 6.41
C THR A 80 -13.47 -2.77 5.51
N TYR A 81 -13.51 -1.56 6.09
CA TYR A 81 -13.87 -0.27 5.46
C TYR A 81 -15.32 -0.15 5.00
N VAL A 82 -15.98 -1.25 4.66
CA VAL A 82 -17.36 -1.25 4.19
C VAL A 82 -18.19 -2.09 5.13
N ASP A 83 -19.28 -1.51 5.64
CA ASP A 83 -20.26 -2.20 6.47
C ASP A 83 -21.67 -1.68 6.13
N THR A 84 -22.42 -2.46 5.35
CA THR A 84 -23.79 -2.05 4.96
C THR A 84 -24.82 -2.27 6.07
N ALA A 85 -24.45 -2.97 7.15
CA ALA A 85 -25.34 -3.28 8.27
C ALA A 85 -25.19 -2.29 9.43
N ASP A 86 -23.99 -1.74 9.64
CA ASP A 86 -23.69 -0.77 10.69
C ASP A 86 -23.11 0.53 10.09
N PRO A 87 -23.94 1.57 9.90
CA PRO A 87 -23.49 2.87 9.38
C PRO A 87 -22.42 3.56 10.24
N ALA A 88 -22.28 3.20 11.53
CA ALA A 88 -21.22 3.74 12.36
C ALA A 88 -19.86 3.10 12.05
N LYS A 89 -19.86 1.88 11.52
CA LYS A 89 -18.65 1.16 11.07
C LYS A 89 -18.37 1.37 9.59
N ASP A 90 -19.35 1.73 8.79
CA ASP A 90 -19.15 2.02 7.38
C ASP A 90 -18.19 3.20 7.18
N ASP A 91 -17.14 2.97 6.39
CA ASP A 91 -16.23 4.00 5.91
C ASP A 91 -16.14 3.94 4.38
N THR A 92 -17.23 3.61 3.70
CA THR A 92 -17.32 3.57 2.24
C THR A 92 -16.89 4.91 1.63
N LEU A 93 -17.16 6.02 2.33
CA LEU A 93 -16.80 7.38 1.92
C LEU A 93 -15.33 7.76 2.22
N GLY A 94 -14.63 6.98 3.06
CA GLY A 94 -13.25 7.22 3.44
C GLY A 94 -13.04 8.33 4.48
N LEU A 95 -14.10 8.77 5.16
CA LEU A 95 -14.06 9.83 6.19
C LEU A 95 -13.11 9.46 7.35
N LYS A 96 -13.06 8.19 7.74
CA LYS A 96 -12.13 7.69 8.76
C LYS A 96 -10.76 7.41 8.16
N CYS A 97 -10.68 6.52 7.18
CA CYS A 97 -9.45 6.16 6.48
C CYS A 97 -9.57 6.55 5.00
N PRO A 98 -8.84 7.57 4.52
CA PRO A 98 -8.92 7.99 3.13
C PRO A 98 -8.79 6.83 2.15
N ILE A 99 -9.60 6.83 1.09
CA ILE A 99 -9.53 5.79 0.04
C ILE A 99 -8.12 5.74 -0.57
N GLY A 100 -7.45 6.89 -0.66
CA GLY A 100 -6.08 7.02 -1.13
C GLY A 100 -4.98 6.51 -0.17
N SER A 101 -5.31 6.15 1.07
CA SER A 101 -4.33 5.67 2.07
C SER A 101 -3.60 4.42 1.60
N HIS A 102 -2.33 4.31 1.95
CA HIS A 102 -1.47 3.21 1.50
C HIS A 102 -2.03 1.82 1.80
N ILE A 103 -2.45 1.55 3.03
CA ILE A 103 -2.99 0.23 3.37
C ILE A 103 -4.34 -0.07 2.70
N ARG A 104 -5.10 0.98 2.34
CA ARG A 104 -6.40 0.85 1.67
C ARG A 104 -6.21 0.63 0.17
N ARG A 105 -5.22 1.29 -0.45
CA ARG A 105 -4.77 1.02 -1.83
C ARG A 105 -4.21 -0.39 -1.99
N THR A 106 -3.31 -0.79 -1.10
CA THR A 106 -2.62 -2.08 -1.20
C THR A 106 -3.48 -3.26 -0.73
N ASN A 107 -4.58 -2.98 -0.02
CA ASN A 107 -5.60 -3.96 0.34
C ASN A 107 -6.96 -3.25 0.56
N PRO A 108 -7.83 -3.18 -0.47
CA PRO A 108 -9.13 -2.54 -0.36
C PRO A 108 -10.15 -3.31 0.49
N ARG A 109 -9.79 -4.49 1.00
CA ARG A 109 -10.63 -5.38 1.82
C ARG A 109 -11.95 -5.69 1.11
N ASP A 110 -13.07 -5.20 1.65
CA ASP A 110 -14.42 -5.54 1.19
C ASP A 110 -14.91 -4.60 0.09
N MET A 111 -14.12 -3.58 -0.28
CA MET A 111 -14.41 -2.78 -1.48
C MET A 111 -14.02 -3.55 -2.75
N ALA A 112 -14.87 -3.42 -3.78
CA ALA A 112 -14.48 -3.76 -5.14
C ALA A 112 -13.84 -2.53 -5.79
N VAL A 113 -12.65 -2.71 -6.37
CA VAL A 113 -11.86 -1.61 -6.98
C VAL A 113 -11.28 -2.06 -8.30
N VAL A 114 -11.42 -1.24 -9.36
CA VAL A 114 -11.06 -1.62 -10.74
C VAL A 114 -11.72 -2.95 -11.18
N GLY A 115 -12.96 -3.19 -10.75
CA GLY A 115 -13.75 -4.36 -11.17
C GLY A 115 -13.34 -5.70 -10.56
N THR A 116 -12.53 -5.69 -9.50
CA THR A 116 -12.04 -6.90 -8.82
C THR A 116 -12.04 -6.73 -7.29
N ASP A 117 -12.06 -7.83 -6.56
CA ASP A 117 -11.98 -7.87 -5.08
C ASP A 117 -10.54 -8.01 -4.58
N SER A 118 -10.32 -7.84 -3.27
CA SER A 118 -8.99 -7.90 -2.67
C SER A 118 -8.36 -9.30 -2.61
N THR A 119 -9.16 -10.36 -2.74
CA THR A 119 -8.71 -11.75 -2.49
C THR A 119 -7.77 -12.26 -3.57
N HIS A 120 -7.92 -11.78 -4.80
CA HIS A 120 -7.09 -12.18 -5.95
C HIS A 120 -5.72 -11.51 -6.00
N HIS A 121 -5.49 -10.47 -5.18
CA HIS A 121 -4.30 -9.62 -5.26
C HIS A 121 -3.40 -9.71 -4.02
N ARG A 122 -3.70 -10.62 -3.09
CA ARG A 122 -2.97 -10.75 -1.81
C ARG A 122 -1.49 -11.10 -2.01
N ILE A 123 -0.61 -10.51 -1.22
CA ILE A 123 0.83 -10.82 -1.20
C ILE A 123 1.31 -11.04 0.23
N THR A 124 2.37 -11.84 0.37
CA THR A 124 3.10 -11.97 1.64
C THR A 124 4.33 -11.08 1.61
N ARG A 125 4.45 -10.16 2.57
CA ARG A 125 5.60 -9.26 2.68
C ARG A 125 6.64 -9.84 3.64
N ARG A 126 7.87 -10.02 3.17
CA ARG A 126 9.04 -10.42 3.97
C ARG A 126 10.16 -9.43 3.70
N ALA A 127 10.11 -8.32 4.42
CA ALA A 127 11.06 -7.23 4.28
C ALA A 127 11.48 -6.69 5.64
N MET A 128 12.63 -6.01 5.65
CA MET A 128 13.22 -5.40 6.82
C MET A 128 13.78 -4.03 6.47
N PRO A 129 13.91 -3.12 7.45
CA PRO A 129 14.61 -1.88 7.23
C PRO A 129 16.11 -2.12 6.99
N TYR A 130 16.75 -1.22 6.24
CA TYR A 130 18.20 -1.10 6.15
C TYR A 130 18.65 0.33 6.45
N GLY A 131 19.91 0.49 6.82
CA GLY A 131 20.47 1.76 7.25
C GLY A 131 20.16 2.08 8.71
N PRO A 132 20.78 3.15 9.27
CA PRO A 132 20.52 3.57 10.64
C PRO A 132 19.10 4.10 10.80
N ALA A 133 18.53 3.89 11.99
CA ALA A 133 17.27 4.51 12.38
C ALA A 133 17.38 6.04 12.27
N TYR A 134 16.30 6.68 11.83
CA TYR A 134 16.24 8.13 11.75
C TYR A 134 16.06 8.73 13.15
N ASP A 135 16.89 9.72 13.47
CA ASP A 135 16.77 10.54 14.68
C ASP A 135 16.37 11.98 14.26
N PRO A 136 15.16 12.44 14.60
CA PRO A 136 14.73 13.81 14.31
C PRO A 136 15.61 14.89 14.97
N ALA A 137 16.27 14.60 16.09
CA ALA A 137 17.15 15.54 16.76
C ALA A 137 18.51 15.68 16.05
N THR A 138 18.90 14.65 15.30
CA THR A 138 20.16 14.60 14.55
C THR A 138 19.91 14.08 13.13
N PRO A 139 19.25 14.87 12.25
CA PRO A 139 18.99 14.44 10.88
C PRO A 139 20.30 14.12 10.15
N THR A 140 20.35 12.96 9.50
CA THR A 140 21.51 12.51 8.74
C THR A 140 21.11 12.02 7.35
N ASP A 141 21.95 12.33 6.36
CA ASP A 141 21.76 11.95 4.95
C ASP A 141 22.24 10.53 4.63
N VAL A 142 22.41 9.68 5.65
CA VAL A 142 22.83 8.29 5.45
C VAL A 142 21.70 7.52 4.77
N PRO A 143 21.95 6.80 3.65
CA PRO A 143 20.94 6.01 2.98
C PRO A 143 20.27 5.00 3.91
N ARG A 144 18.94 4.98 3.88
CA ARG A 144 18.08 4.08 4.65
C ARG A 144 16.86 3.70 3.85
N GLY A 145 16.20 2.63 4.25
CA GLY A 145 14.94 2.27 3.62
C GLY A 145 14.50 0.86 3.95
N LEU A 146 13.84 0.21 2.99
CA LEU A 146 13.28 -1.13 3.12
C LEU A 146 13.84 -2.06 2.04
N ILE A 147 14.26 -3.25 2.44
CA ILE A 147 14.75 -4.29 1.55
C ILE A 147 14.01 -5.60 1.82
N GLY A 148 13.57 -6.28 0.76
CA GLY A 148 13.00 -7.62 0.91
C GLY A 148 12.12 -8.08 -0.23
N TYR A 149 11.32 -9.11 0.08
CA TYR A 149 10.51 -9.87 -0.85
C TYR A 149 9.02 -9.60 -0.66
N PHE A 150 8.33 -9.44 -1.79
CA PHE A 150 6.89 -9.36 -1.91
C PHE A 150 6.42 -10.63 -2.64
N ILE A 151 6.11 -11.65 -1.85
CA ILE A 151 5.90 -13.04 -2.27
C ILE A 151 4.46 -13.25 -2.74
N ASN A 152 4.31 -13.91 -3.89
CA ASN A 152 3.04 -14.08 -4.59
C ASN A 152 3.04 -15.34 -5.48
N ALA A 153 1.85 -15.82 -5.85
CA ALA A 153 1.68 -16.94 -6.78
C ALA A 153 1.69 -16.49 -8.25
N SER A 154 1.39 -15.22 -8.51
CA SER A 154 1.41 -14.57 -9.83
C SER A 154 1.91 -13.14 -9.69
N VAL A 155 3.10 -12.88 -10.25
CA VAL A 155 3.70 -11.54 -10.23
C VAL A 155 2.81 -10.54 -10.93
N PHE A 156 2.20 -10.93 -12.05
CA PHE A 156 1.32 -10.09 -12.84
C PHE A 156 0.03 -9.76 -12.08
N ASN A 157 -0.70 -10.78 -11.59
CA ASN A 157 -1.99 -10.57 -10.95
C ASN A 157 -1.87 -9.95 -9.56
N GLN A 158 -0.74 -10.07 -8.87
CA GLN A 158 -0.65 -9.64 -7.47
C GLN A 158 0.28 -8.43 -7.33
N PHE A 159 1.60 -8.63 -7.41
CA PHE A 159 2.54 -7.53 -7.18
C PHE A 159 2.42 -6.41 -8.23
N GLN A 160 2.43 -6.74 -9.52
CA GLN A 160 2.32 -5.75 -10.59
C GLN A 160 0.94 -5.11 -10.63
N PHE A 161 -0.12 -5.84 -10.33
CA PHE A 161 -1.46 -5.28 -10.25
C PHE A 161 -1.59 -4.26 -9.11
N ILE A 162 -1.14 -4.62 -7.89
CA ILE A 162 -1.14 -3.69 -6.76
C ILE A 162 -0.35 -2.42 -7.12
N GLN A 163 0.88 -2.57 -7.63
CA GLN A 163 1.68 -1.40 -8.01
C GLN A 163 0.99 -0.60 -9.13
N GLY A 164 0.78 -1.22 -10.28
CA GLY A 164 0.41 -0.54 -11.51
C GLY A 164 -1.05 -0.12 -11.60
N GLN A 165 -1.99 -0.77 -10.91
CA GLN A 165 -3.42 -0.45 -10.96
C GLN A 165 -3.90 0.25 -9.70
N TRP A 166 -3.43 -0.18 -8.52
CA TRP A 166 -3.93 0.34 -7.25
C TRP A 166 -3.09 1.47 -6.66
N ALA A 167 -1.76 1.37 -6.73
CA ALA A 167 -0.87 2.38 -6.18
C ALA A 167 -0.63 3.54 -7.16
N LEU A 168 -0.30 3.24 -8.42
CA LEU A 168 0.15 4.22 -9.41
C LEU A 168 -0.98 4.86 -10.24
N THR A 169 -2.25 4.65 -9.88
CA THR A 169 -3.36 5.23 -10.64
C THR A 169 -4.39 5.91 -9.74
N SER A 170 -4.92 7.04 -10.23
CA SER A 170 -6.09 7.70 -9.63
C SER A 170 -7.39 6.94 -9.91
N THR A 171 -7.40 6.03 -10.90
CA THR A 171 -8.55 5.16 -11.21
C THR A 171 -8.94 4.30 -10.02
N PHE A 172 -7.99 3.92 -9.17
CA PHE A 172 -8.28 3.23 -7.91
C PHE A 172 -9.37 3.95 -7.10
N VAL A 173 -9.14 5.22 -6.80
CA VAL A 173 -10.02 6.02 -5.94
C VAL A 173 -11.37 6.25 -6.63
N LYS A 174 -11.33 6.58 -7.93
CA LYS A 174 -12.53 6.83 -8.74
C LYS A 174 -13.42 5.59 -8.92
N SER A 175 -12.84 4.40 -8.82
CA SER A 175 -13.54 3.13 -9.05
C SER A 175 -13.90 2.38 -7.76
N ALA A 176 -13.53 2.91 -6.59
CA ALA A 176 -13.85 2.31 -5.31
C ALA A 176 -15.36 2.30 -5.07
N LYS A 177 -15.93 1.11 -4.83
CA LYS A 177 -17.36 0.91 -4.56
C LYS A 177 -17.56 -0.06 -3.41
N ALA A 178 -18.60 0.16 -2.61
CA ALA A 178 -19.15 -0.87 -1.73
C ALA A 178 -19.82 -1.99 -2.56
N PRO A 179 -19.83 -3.25 -2.07
CA PRO A 179 -20.62 -4.32 -2.69
C PRO A 179 -22.10 -3.94 -2.79
N GLY A 180 -22.67 -3.98 -4.01
CA GLY A 180 -24.08 -3.66 -4.26
C GLY A 180 -24.43 -2.17 -4.44
N GLY A 181 -23.45 -1.26 -4.43
CA GLY A 181 -23.69 0.18 -4.58
C GLY A 181 -24.06 0.64 -6.00
N GLN A 182 -25.15 1.40 -6.14
CA GLN A 182 -25.46 2.20 -7.33
C GLN A 182 -24.40 3.31 -7.52
N PRO A 183 -23.99 3.68 -8.76
CA PRO A 183 -23.14 4.85 -8.97
C PRO A 183 -23.94 6.17 -9.00
N PRO A 184 -23.36 7.35 -8.65
CA PRO A 184 -22.13 7.58 -7.89
C PRO A 184 -22.32 8.64 -6.77
N GLY A 185 -21.85 8.37 -5.55
CA GLY A 185 -21.87 9.36 -4.47
C GLY A 185 -20.50 9.40 -3.78
N ASN A 186 -19.86 10.56 -3.78
CA ASN A 186 -18.63 10.92 -3.05
C ASN A 186 -17.25 10.34 -3.47
N ALA A 187 -17.13 9.14 -4.06
CA ALA A 187 -15.85 8.77 -4.71
C ALA A 187 -15.49 9.72 -5.88
N VAL A 188 -16.49 10.40 -6.46
CA VAL A 188 -16.33 11.43 -7.50
C VAL A 188 -15.55 12.65 -6.99
N ASN A 189 -15.68 12.98 -5.71
CA ASN A 189 -14.97 14.11 -5.08
C ASN A 189 -13.61 13.70 -4.50
N ASN A 190 -13.35 12.39 -4.39
CA ASN A 190 -12.08 11.87 -3.91
C ASN A 190 -11.15 11.70 -5.12
N ILE A 191 -10.33 12.73 -5.39
CA ILE A 191 -9.41 12.77 -6.53
C ILE A 191 -7.98 12.68 -5.98
N SER A 192 -7.72 11.62 -5.22
CA SER A 192 -6.34 11.29 -4.87
C SER A 192 -5.62 10.75 -6.11
N GLY A 193 -4.40 11.24 -6.32
CA GLY A 193 -3.53 10.88 -7.44
C GLY A 193 -2.99 9.47 -7.25
N GLU A 194 -1.69 9.34 -7.07
CA GLU A 194 -1.02 8.09 -6.77
C GLU A 194 -0.95 7.86 -5.25
N ASP A 195 -0.47 6.69 -4.85
CA ASP A 195 -0.07 6.42 -3.47
C ASP A 195 1.11 7.32 -3.06
N VAL A 196 1.05 7.96 -1.89
CA VAL A 196 2.11 8.89 -1.42
C VAL A 196 3.47 8.19 -1.26
N PHE A 197 3.48 6.90 -0.92
CA PHE A 197 4.69 6.13 -0.69
C PHE A 197 5.20 5.40 -1.94
N LEU A 198 4.31 4.91 -2.79
CA LEU A 198 4.67 4.08 -3.94
C LEU A 198 4.59 4.80 -5.28
N GLY A 199 3.91 5.95 -5.31
CA GLY A 199 3.74 6.82 -6.47
C GLY A 199 5.03 7.50 -6.91
N VAL A 200 5.10 7.80 -8.21
CA VAL A 200 6.11 8.69 -8.81
C VAL A 200 5.93 10.11 -8.27
N ASN A 201 4.67 10.50 -8.01
CA ASN A 201 4.29 11.75 -7.38
C ASN A 201 5.00 12.97 -8.00
N ASP A 202 4.74 13.24 -9.28
CA ASP A 202 5.20 14.46 -9.95
C ASP A 202 4.50 15.69 -9.33
N PRO A 203 5.22 16.70 -8.82
CA PRO A 203 4.63 17.91 -8.25
C PRO A 203 3.58 18.61 -9.13
N ALA A 204 3.67 18.50 -10.45
CA ALA A 204 2.69 19.08 -11.36
C ALA A 204 1.31 18.40 -11.31
N SER A 205 1.23 17.19 -10.76
CA SER A 205 0.01 16.35 -10.80
C SER A 205 -0.27 15.57 -9.51
N SER A 206 0.65 15.56 -8.54
CA SER A 206 0.50 14.83 -7.30
C SER A 206 -0.65 15.40 -6.48
N SER A 207 -1.47 14.51 -5.93
CA SER A 207 -2.58 14.89 -5.08
C SER A 207 -2.90 13.81 -4.05
N PHE A 208 -3.31 14.23 -2.87
CA PHE A 208 -3.86 13.36 -1.83
C PHE A 208 -5.08 14.04 -1.21
N THR A 209 -6.20 13.33 -1.17
CA THR A 209 -7.46 13.86 -0.65
C THR A 209 -7.66 13.43 0.79
N LEU A 210 -7.87 14.40 1.68
CA LEU A 210 -8.42 14.19 3.01
C LEU A 210 -9.92 14.48 2.91
N PRO A 211 -10.78 13.45 3.02
CA PRO A 211 -12.21 13.68 2.91
C PRO A 211 -12.74 14.37 4.16
N GLU A 212 -13.56 15.40 3.94
CA GLU A 212 -14.16 16.25 4.95
C GLU A 212 -15.53 16.71 4.45
N GLU A 213 -16.51 16.83 5.36
CA GLU A 213 -17.84 17.36 5.05
C GLU A 213 -17.87 18.87 5.39
N PRO A 214 -18.38 19.76 4.52
CA PRO A 214 -19.06 19.48 3.25
C PRO A 214 -18.12 19.40 2.03
N LYS A 215 -16.81 19.63 2.21
CA LYS A 215 -15.85 19.70 1.11
C LYS A 215 -14.52 19.08 1.51
N ASN A 216 -14.04 18.15 0.69
CA ASN A 216 -12.73 17.54 0.81
C ASN A 216 -11.59 18.56 0.81
N GLN A 217 -10.58 18.32 1.65
CA GLN A 217 -9.27 18.95 1.55
C GLN A 217 -8.39 18.16 0.59
N VAL A 218 -7.56 18.87 -0.17
CA VAL A 218 -6.63 18.24 -1.11
C VAL A 218 -5.25 18.84 -0.91
N VAL A 219 -4.29 17.97 -0.65
CA VAL A 219 -2.86 18.28 -0.69
C VAL A 219 -2.37 18.04 -2.11
N THR A 220 -1.58 18.95 -2.67
CA THR A 220 -1.01 18.84 -4.02
C THR A 220 0.41 19.38 -4.06
N GLY A 221 1.20 19.01 -5.08
CA GLY A 221 2.51 19.64 -5.30
C GLY A 221 3.68 18.97 -4.61
N PHE A 222 3.47 17.78 -4.03
CA PHE A 222 4.51 17.01 -3.38
C PHE A 222 5.29 16.11 -4.33
N SER A 223 6.53 15.82 -3.97
CA SER A 223 7.42 14.88 -4.67
C SER A 223 7.40 13.49 -4.05
N GLN A 224 7.88 12.47 -4.77
CA GLN A 224 8.14 11.15 -4.21
C GLN A 224 9.12 11.19 -3.02
N VAL A 225 8.86 10.37 -2.01
CA VAL A 225 9.72 10.20 -0.82
C VAL A 225 10.35 8.80 -0.75
N ILE A 226 10.05 7.93 -1.71
CA ILE A 226 10.62 6.57 -1.79
C ILE A 226 11.11 6.33 -3.21
N SER A 227 12.34 5.83 -3.33
CA SER A 227 12.98 5.50 -4.61
C SER A 227 13.31 4.01 -4.67
N THR A 228 12.93 3.34 -5.76
CA THR A 228 13.44 1.98 -6.02
C THR A 228 14.90 2.07 -6.47
N ARG A 229 15.83 1.54 -5.66
CA ARG A 229 17.26 1.47 -5.98
C ARG A 229 17.67 0.17 -6.67
N GLY A 230 16.86 -0.87 -6.53
CA GLY A 230 17.08 -2.16 -7.17
C GLY A 230 15.88 -3.07 -7.04
N GLY A 231 15.80 -4.05 -7.93
CA GLY A 231 14.77 -5.07 -7.83
C GLY A 231 14.97 -6.20 -8.82
N ALA A 232 14.30 -7.31 -8.54
CA ALA A 232 14.26 -8.49 -9.39
C ALA A 232 12.94 -9.22 -9.21
N TYR A 233 12.43 -9.85 -10.26
CA TYR A 233 11.46 -10.92 -10.10
C TYR A 233 12.23 -12.22 -9.94
N VAL A 234 11.96 -12.92 -8.85
CA VAL A 234 12.63 -14.17 -8.51
C VAL A 234 11.60 -15.28 -8.39
N PHE A 235 12.06 -16.50 -8.65
CA PHE A 235 11.28 -17.71 -8.50
C PHE A 235 11.80 -18.49 -7.29
N PHE A 236 10.89 -18.89 -6.41
CA PHE A 236 11.14 -19.74 -5.26
C PHE A 236 10.61 -21.15 -5.56
N PRO A 237 11.48 -22.06 -6.03
CA PRO A 237 11.10 -23.46 -6.18
C PRO A 237 10.74 -24.08 -4.82
N SER A 238 9.87 -25.07 -4.85
CA SER A 238 9.69 -25.97 -3.71
C SER A 238 10.94 -26.84 -3.50
N ILE A 239 11.02 -27.56 -2.38
CA ILE A 239 12.09 -28.55 -2.15
C ILE A 239 12.11 -29.60 -3.27
N THR A 240 10.94 -30.04 -3.74
CA THR A 240 10.83 -30.94 -4.91
C THR A 240 11.39 -30.29 -6.17
N GLY A 241 11.09 -29.01 -6.40
CA GLY A 241 11.62 -28.25 -7.54
C GLY A 241 13.13 -28.09 -7.49
N LEU A 242 13.70 -27.82 -6.31
CA LEU A 242 15.16 -27.75 -6.11
C LEU A 242 15.83 -29.09 -6.42
N ASN A 243 15.28 -30.20 -5.90
CA ASN A 243 15.79 -31.54 -6.17
C ASN A 243 15.75 -31.86 -7.67
N TYR A 244 14.67 -31.47 -8.37
CA TYR A 244 14.57 -31.62 -9.82
C TYR A 244 15.64 -30.83 -10.57
N LEU A 245 15.84 -29.54 -10.23
CA LEU A 245 16.86 -28.70 -10.87
C LEU A 245 18.28 -29.29 -10.69
N ALA A 246 18.56 -29.89 -9.54
CA ALA A 246 19.85 -30.54 -9.27
C ALA A 246 20.10 -31.80 -10.12
N THR A 247 19.07 -32.41 -10.70
CA THR A 247 19.21 -33.56 -11.62
C THR A 247 19.43 -33.16 -13.08
N LEU A 248 19.27 -31.88 -13.42
CA LEU A 248 19.46 -31.41 -14.78
C LEU A 248 20.95 -31.44 -15.14
N PRO A 249 21.31 -31.90 -16.35
CA PRO A 249 22.69 -31.83 -16.80
C PRO A 249 23.17 -30.37 -16.82
N ALA A 250 24.43 -30.14 -16.45
CA ALA A 250 25.04 -28.83 -16.59
C ALA A 250 24.91 -28.38 -18.05
N ALA A 251 24.50 -27.14 -18.27
CA ALA A 251 24.45 -26.58 -19.61
C ALA A 251 25.87 -26.64 -20.20
N THR A 252 26.05 -27.41 -21.27
CA THR A 252 27.28 -27.36 -22.07
C THR A 252 27.33 -25.99 -22.72
N SER A 253 28.28 -25.16 -22.26
CA SER A 253 28.61 -23.85 -22.83
C SER A 253 29.14 -23.96 -24.25
#